data_AF-A0A7C0VL62-F1
#
_entry.id   AF-A0A7C0VL62-F1
#
_cell.length_a   1.000
_cell.length_b   1.000
_cell.length_c   1.000
_cell.angle_alpha   90.00
_cell.angle_beta   90.00
_cell.angle_gamma   90.00
#
_symmetry.space_group_name_H-M   'P 1'
#
loop_
_entity.id
_entity.type
_entity.pdbx_description
1 polymer ?
#
loop_
_entity_poly.entity_id
_entity_poly.type
_entity_poly.pdbx_seq_one_letter_code
_entity_poly.pdbx_strand_id
1 'polypeptide(L)'
;MRNINLTTYFRKSILLALLGTILVMGGVFVLYQQALAQQESSPEIISQEIDESKVIQAVTADEQVTPQDLGVKDPKLLPDSRFYFLKNWARKIRLYLTFNPVKKLDLESRYANERLIELKKLVLKKKNPEIIKKALRNYEDQIERIKSISEKLKEKASQNPEIGKFLDKFTRHQILHQRILKKLENQVPPEVFQRIKEARERHLRRFGEVMTRLENKEKIPERLEKNLEKLKGSKFKNLRNLEVLKELEEKAPDQSKEAIRKAREKILEKTKKNIENWSSQDLERFKAYVEKISGNREEQLEILESLRSELKENPELREKLQEVRKRIIKQIPKKVIKAGCPEIKLPAPDFCKEGRIVFERDQKGCIISLKCIIPAELQARIPPKEKKKVCIAVWDPVCGKDGRTYSNECFAKIAGVEISYKGVCKKEMTCAEKCRSMGYSAGICRSWSTSALLKKGCRENEENIGETLDCRVVEKTSDIEKACCCVKIKKVPRAQPLQEETESKTAPFLPAK
;
A
#
# COMPACT_ATOMS: atom_id res chain seq x y z
N MET A 1 86.64 57.63 -18.84
CA MET A 1 85.53 56.69 -19.06
C MET A 1 85.21 55.99 -17.74
N ARG A 2 84.15 56.40 -17.04
CA ARG A 2 83.70 55.80 -15.76
C ARG A 2 82.54 54.86 -16.06
N ASN A 3 82.78 53.56 -15.91
CA ASN A 3 81.76 52.51 -15.99
C ASN A 3 80.82 52.62 -14.78
N ILE A 4 79.57 53.02 -15.03
CA ILE A 4 78.50 52.99 -14.04
C ILE A 4 77.82 51.62 -14.15
N ASN A 5 77.87 50.85 -13.06
CA ASN A 5 77.28 49.51 -12.94
C ASN A 5 75.76 49.54 -13.12
N LEU A 6 75.27 49.08 -14.28
CA LEU A 6 73.85 49.02 -14.65
C LEU A 6 73.02 48.01 -13.82
N THR A 7 73.68 47.11 -13.09
CA THR A 7 73.06 46.01 -12.34
C THR A 7 72.46 46.43 -10.99
N THR A 8 72.93 47.54 -10.41
CA THR A 8 72.42 48.03 -9.11
C THR A 8 71.13 48.85 -9.26
N TYR A 9 70.94 49.50 -10.41
CA TYR A 9 69.75 50.33 -10.68
C TYR A 9 68.51 49.47 -10.95
N PHE A 10 68.67 48.36 -11.69
CA PHE A 10 67.56 47.45 -12.02
C PHE A 10 66.99 46.73 -10.79
N ARG A 11 67.84 46.35 -9.82
CA ARG A 11 67.39 45.72 -8.56
C ARG A 11 66.63 46.67 -7.64
N LYS A 12 67.00 47.97 -7.61
CA LYS A 12 66.27 48.98 -6.81
C LYS A 12 64.89 49.31 -7.40
N SER A 13 64.76 49.41 -8.72
CA SER A 13 63.46 49.69 -9.36
C SER A 13 62.45 48.55 -9.21
N ILE A 14 62.89 47.28 -9.26
CA ILE A 14 61.99 46.13 -9.06
C ILE A 14 61.55 46.01 -7.60
N LEU A 15 62.44 46.32 -6.64
CA LEU A 15 62.10 46.28 -5.21
C LEU A 15 61.09 47.38 -4.84
N LEU A 16 61.24 48.58 -5.41
CA LEU A 16 60.29 49.69 -5.21
C LEU A 16 58.92 49.42 -5.87
N ALA A 17 58.90 48.77 -7.04
CA ALA A 17 57.65 48.36 -7.69
C ALA A 17 56.88 47.29 -6.89
N LEU A 18 57.58 46.31 -6.31
CA LEU A 18 56.97 45.25 -5.48
C LEU A 18 56.46 45.78 -4.14
N LEU A 19 57.19 46.71 -3.50
CA LEU A 19 56.73 47.39 -2.28
C LEU A 19 55.50 48.28 -2.54
N GLY A 20 55.44 48.95 -3.68
CA GLY A 20 54.28 49.75 -4.09
C GLY A 20 53.01 48.91 -4.27
N THR A 21 53.10 47.73 -4.87
CA THR A 21 51.94 46.84 -5.07
C THR A 21 51.43 46.20 -3.77
N ILE A 22 52.31 45.96 -2.79
CA ILE A 22 51.91 45.42 -1.48
C ILE A 22 51.18 46.49 -0.65
N LEU A 23 51.59 47.76 -0.74
CA LEU A 23 50.90 48.87 -0.07
C LEU A 23 49.52 49.16 -0.67
N VAL A 24 49.35 49.08 -1.99
CA VAL A 24 48.04 49.28 -2.65
C VAL A 24 47.08 48.12 -2.35
N MET A 25 47.55 46.86 -2.38
CA MET A 25 46.72 45.69 -2.04
C MET A 25 46.36 45.64 -0.54
N GLY A 26 47.27 46.06 0.34
CA GLY A 26 47.01 46.18 1.78
C GLY A 26 45.99 47.29 2.11
N GLY A 27 46.09 48.45 1.45
CA GLY A 27 45.15 49.56 1.63
C GLY A 27 43.73 49.22 1.16
N VAL A 28 43.59 48.52 0.03
CA VAL A 28 42.28 48.04 -0.46
C VAL A 28 41.70 46.97 0.47
N PHE A 29 42.52 46.13 1.07
CA PHE A 29 42.07 45.11 2.04
C PHE A 29 41.58 45.75 3.36
N VAL A 30 42.24 46.80 3.86
CA VAL A 30 41.80 47.52 5.07
C VAL A 30 40.52 48.31 4.84
N LEU A 31 40.38 48.97 3.68
CA LEU A 31 39.14 49.67 3.31
C LEU A 31 37.97 48.70 3.04
N TYR A 32 38.26 47.52 2.47
CA TYR A 32 37.27 46.45 2.29
C TYR A 32 36.80 45.86 3.63
N GLN A 33 37.70 45.72 4.61
CA GLN A 33 37.36 45.28 5.97
C GLN A 33 36.54 46.33 6.73
N GLN A 34 36.85 47.63 6.57
CA GLN A 34 36.05 48.70 7.19
C GLN A 34 34.66 48.84 6.57
N ALA A 35 34.49 48.55 5.27
CA ALA A 35 33.18 48.53 4.61
C ALA A 35 32.27 47.38 5.06
N LEU A 36 32.83 46.23 5.47
CA LEU A 36 32.05 45.11 6.03
C LEU A 36 31.68 45.31 7.52
N ALA A 37 32.33 46.23 8.22
CA ALA A 37 32.10 46.47 9.65
C ALA A 37 30.97 47.47 9.97
N GLN A 38 30.37 48.12 8.97
CA GLN A 38 29.34 49.16 9.17
C GLN A 38 27.89 48.70 8.91
N GLN A 39 27.64 47.40 8.82
CA GLN A 39 26.29 46.88 8.62
C GLN A 39 25.79 46.01 9.78
N GLU A 40 25.94 46.48 11.02
CA GLU A 40 25.25 45.90 12.17
C GLU A 40 25.07 46.97 13.27
N SER A 41 23.99 47.74 13.18
CA SER A 41 23.40 48.35 14.38
C SER A 41 21.94 48.75 14.16
N SER A 42 21.05 48.02 14.87
CA SER A 42 19.72 48.36 15.41
C SER A 42 18.57 47.41 15.00
N PRO A 43 17.63 47.09 15.90
CA PRO A 43 17.78 46.59 17.28
C PRO A 43 17.11 45.20 17.46
N GLU A 44 17.35 44.58 18.62
CA GLU A 44 16.93 43.25 19.06
C GLU A 44 15.50 42.81 18.67
N ILE A 45 15.43 41.71 17.92
CA ILE A 45 14.41 40.68 18.13
C ILE A 45 15.17 39.40 18.47
N ILE A 46 14.97 38.87 19.67
CA ILE A 46 15.49 37.57 20.10
C ILE A 46 14.84 36.49 19.23
N SER A 47 15.40 36.22 18.06
CA SER A 47 15.17 34.99 17.33
C SER A 47 16.27 34.01 17.75
N GLN A 48 15.89 32.91 18.40
CA GLN A 48 16.79 31.78 18.61
C GLN A 48 17.39 31.38 17.26
N GLU A 49 18.68 31.62 17.04
CA GLU A 49 19.36 31.19 15.83
C GLU A 49 19.24 29.66 15.72
N ILE A 50 18.54 29.21 14.69
CA ILE A 50 18.47 27.80 14.34
C ILE A 50 19.88 27.41 13.89
N ASP A 51 20.55 26.57 14.68
CA ASP A 51 21.87 26.01 14.33
C ASP A 51 21.79 25.25 13.00
N GLU A 52 22.08 25.96 11.92
CA GLU A 52 21.94 25.50 10.54
C GLU A 52 22.87 24.33 10.26
N SER A 53 24.02 24.28 10.95
CA SER A 53 24.99 23.19 10.84
C SER A 53 24.39 21.86 11.30
N LYS A 54 23.65 21.85 12.42
CA LYS A 54 22.96 20.65 12.93
C LYS A 54 21.87 20.17 11.98
N VAL A 55 21.17 21.09 11.32
CA VAL A 55 20.15 20.74 10.31
C VAL A 55 20.82 20.09 9.10
N ILE A 56 21.92 20.65 8.59
CA ILE A 56 22.66 20.08 7.46
C ILE A 56 23.25 18.71 7.80
N GLN A 57 23.77 18.53 9.03
CA GLN A 57 24.23 17.23 9.52
C GLN A 57 23.10 16.21 9.57
N ALA A 58 21.92 16.60 10.04
CA ALA A 58 20.75 15.73 10.07
C ALA A 58 20.31 15.30 8.66
N VAL A 59 20.19 16.25 7.73
CA VAL A 59 19.87 15.96 6.32
C VAL A 59 20.94 15.03 5.71
N THR A 60 22.21 15.32 5.97
CA THR A 60 23.32 14.52 5.47
C THR A 60 23.29 13.10 6.01
N ALA A 61 23.03 12.91 7.31
CA ALA A 61 22.92 11.60 7.94
C ALA A 61 21.76 10.77 7.37
N ASP A 62 20.67 11.41 6.96
CA ASP A 62 19.48 10.71 6.45
C ASP A 62 19.53 10.46 4.93
N GLU A 63 20.28 11.27 4.18
CA GLU A 63 20.39 11.16 2.72
C GLU A 63 21.66 10.47 2.21
N GLN A 64 22.80 10.67 2.87
CA GLN A 64 24.07 10.21 2.34
C GLN A 64 24.33 8.77 2.77
N VAL A 65 24.30 7.87 1.79
CA VAL A 65 24.68 6.47 1.98
C VAL A 65 26.13 6.28 1.55
N THR A 66 26.96 5.72 2.43
CA THR A 66 28.36 5.37 2.15
C THR A 66 28.51 3.90 1.72
N PRO A 67 29.61 3.51 1.06
CA PRO A 67 29.90 2.10 0.76
C PRO A 67 29.89 1.21 2.02
N GLN A 68 30.36 1.75 3.15
CA GLN A 68 30.46 1.06 4.43
C GLN A 68 29.07 0.73 5.01
N ASP A 69 28.08 1.60 4.82
CA ASP A 69 26.70 1.34 5.24
C ASP A 69 26.05 0.17 4.47
N LEU A 70 26.56 -0.12 3.26
CA LEU A 70 26.19 -1.29 2.46
C LEU A 70 27.13 -2.49 2.67
N GLY A 71 28.09 -2.40 3.59
CA GLY A 71 29.05 -3.47 3.87
C GLY A 71 29.97 -3.81 2.69
N VAL A 72 30.25 -2.84 1.81
CA VAL A 72 31.15 -3.00 0.66
C VAL A 72 32.31 -2.01 0.70
N LYS A 73 33.42 -2.37 0.06
CA LYS A 73 34.57 -1.46 -0.09
C LYS A 73 34.26 -0.41 -1.16
N ASP A 74 34.89 0.75 -1.02
CA ASP A 74 34.78 1.81 -2.02
C ASP A 74 35.37 1.36 -3.38
N PRO A 75 34.57 1.29 -4.47
CA PRO A 75 35.03 0.72 -5.73
C PRO A 75 36.00 1.69 -6.43
N LYS A 76 37.23 1.22 -6.66
CA LYS A 76 38.26 1.97 -7.40
C LYS A 76 38.10 1.83 -8.93
N LEU A 77 37.77 0.63 -9.39
CA LEU A 77 37.55 0.32 -10.80
C LEU A 77 36.06 0.47 -11.15
N LEU A 78 35.77 1.30 -12.15
CA LEU A 78 34.41 1.65 -12.58
C LEU A 78 34.05 1.00 -13.94
N PRO A 79 32.75 0.89 -14.27
CA PRO A 79 32.29 0.29 -15.54
C PRO A 79 32.84 0.90 -16.83
N ASP A 80 33.35 2.13 -16.80
CA ASP A 80 33.99 2.82 -17.93
C ASP A 80 35.49 2.54 -18.06
N SER A 81 36.07 1.78 -17.12
CA SER A 81 37.50 1.46 -17.11
C SER A 81 37.82 0.28 -18.04
N ARG A 82 38.94 0.35 -18.78
CA ARG A 82 39.41 -0.69 -19.73
C ARG A 82 39.43 -2.10 -19.13
N PHE A 83 39.86 -2.23 -17.87
CA PHE A 83 40.03 -3.52 -17.20
C PHE A 83 38.80 -3.97 -16.38
N TYR A 84 37.66 -3.29 -16.49
CA TYR A 84 36.44 -3.63 -15.72
C TYR A 84 35.93 -5.06 -16.00
N PHE A 85 36.22 -5.61 -17.18
CA PHE A 85 35.87 -6.99 -17.53
C PHE A 85 36.50 -8.02 -16.56
N LEU A 86 37.72 -7.78 -16.06
CA LEU A 86 38.38 -8.65 -15.07
C LEU A 86 37.56 -8.73 -13.78
N LYS A 87 36.97 -7.60 -13.36
CA LYS A 87 36.09 -7.56 -12.18
C LYS A 87 34.84 -8.42 -12.41
N ASN A 88 34.21 -8.33 -13.58
CA ASN A 88 33.04 -9.16 -13.90
C ASN A 88 33.38 -10.64 -14.01
N TRP A 89 34.53 -10.98 -14.58
CA TRP A 89 35.03 -12.35 -14.65
C TRP A 89 35.27 -12.94 -13.25
N ALA A 90 35.98 -12.22 -12.38
CA ALA A 90 36.19 -12.63 -11.00
C ALA A 90 34.87 -12.82 -10.22
N ARG A 91 33.88 -11.94 -10.43
CA ARG A 91 32.54 -12.08 -9.84
C ARG A 91 31.85 -13.37 -10.28
N LYS A 92 31.91 -13.71 -11.57
CA LYS A 92 31.32 -14.93 -12.13
C LYS A 92 32.00 -16.19 -11.58
N ILE A 93 33.33 -16.22 -11.51
CA ILE A 93 34.07 -17.35 -10.92
C ILE A 93 33.65 -17.56 -9.48
N ARG A 94 33.64 -16.48 -8.68
CA ARG A 94 33.26 -16.58 -7.27
C ARG A 94 31.82 -17.07 -7.10
N LEU A 95 30.89 -16.68 -7.97
CA LEU A 95 29.51 -17.19 -7.96
C LEU A 95 29.44 -18.66 -8.34
N TYR A 96 30.20 -19.08 -9.35
CA TYR A 96 30.26 -20.48 -9.79
C TYR A 96 30.76 -21.38 -8.65
N LEU A 97 31.83 -20.97 -7.97
CA LEU A 97 32.42 -21.69 -6.83
C LEU A 97 31.60 -21.60 -5.53
N THR A 98 30.55 -20.77 -5.47
CA THR A 98 29.69 -20.67 -4.28
C THR A 98 28.53 -21.67 -4.41
N PHE A 99 28.67 -22.85 -3.80
CA PHE A 99 27.66 -23.92 -3.93
C PHE A 99 26.42 -23.70 -3.05
N ASN A 100 26.58 -23.21 -1.81
CA ASN A 100 25.45 -22.97 -0.92
C ASN A 100 24.54 -21.87 -1.49
N PRO A 101 23.22 -22.12 -1.62
CA PRO A 101 22.31 -21.22 -2.33
C PRO A 101 22.03 -19.92 -1.55
N VAL A 102 22.00 -19.96 -0.21
CA VAL A 102 21.83 -18.76 0.63
C VAL A 102 23.09 -17.90 0.61
N LYS A 103 24.29 -18.51 0.63
CA LYS A 103 25.57 -17.79 0.47
C LYS A 103 25.70 -17.18 -0.93
N LYS A 104 25.22 -17.89 -1.97
CA LYS A 104 25.16 -17.36 -3.34
C LYS A 104 24.24 -16.15 -3.41
N LEU A 105 23.08 -16.22 -2.75
CA LEU A 105 22.14 -15.10 -2.64
C LEU A 105 22.75 -13.89 -1.90
N ASP A 106 23.46 -14.10 -0.77
CA ASP A 106 24.19 -13.02 -0.08
C ASP A 106 25.28 -12.41 -0.96
N LEU A 107 25.98 -13.23 -1.76
CA LEU A 107 27.02 -12.75 -2.66
C LEU A 107 26.44 -11.88 -3.79
N GLU A 108 25.33 -12.30 -4.40
CA GLU A 108 24.64 -11.49 -5.42
C GLU A 108 24.13 -10.17 -4.84
N SER A 109 23.65 -10.18 -3.59
CA SER A 109 23.29 -8.96 -2.85
C SER A 109 24.48 -8.03 -2.65
N ARG A 110 25.66 -8.56 -2.27
CA ARG A 110 26.89 -7.75 -2.19
C ARG A 110 27.29 -7.14 -3.53
N TYR A 111 27.14 -7.86 -4.64
CA TYR A 111 27.42 -7.29 -5.96
C TYR A 111 26.42 -6.20 -6.37
N ALA A 112 25.15 -6.30 -5.95
CA ALA A 112 24.19 -5.22 -6.16
C ALA A 112 24.63 -3.95 -5.44
N ASN A 113 25.04 -4.09 -4.18
CA ASN A 113 25.57 -3.00 -3.37
C ASN A 113 26.77 -2.32 -4.06
N GLU A 114 27.75 -3.09 -4.51
CA GLU A 114 28.90 -2.55 -5.24
C GLU A 114 28.50 -1.83 -6.53
N ARG A 115 27.64 -2.45 -7.35
CA ARG A 115 27.18 -1.87 -8.62
C ARG A 115 26.42 -0.56 -8.42
N LEU A 116 25.65 -0.44 -7.35
CA LEU A 116 24.94 0.80 -7.04
C LEU A 116 25.90 1.93 -6.63
N ILE A 117 26.96 1.61 -5.88
CA ILE A 117 28.01 2.60 -5.56
C ILE A 117 28.80 2.99 -6.81
N GLU A 118 29.11 2.04 -7.70
CA GLU A 118 29.72 2.33 -9.01
C GLU A 118 28.84 3.29 -9.82
N LEU A 119 27.53 3.02 -9.90
CA LEU A 119 26.56 3.91 -10.55
C LEU A 119 26.57 5.31 -9.91
N LYS A 120 26.49 5.39 -8.57
CA LYS A 120 26.56 6.67 -7.84
C LYS A 120 27.80 7.46 -8.22
N LYS A 121 28.97 6.82 -8.27
CA LYS A 121 30.23 7.48 -8.67
C LYS A 121 30.21 7.96 -10.12
N LEU A 122 29.67 7.19 -11.05
CA LEU A 122 29.58 7.58 -12.46
C LEU A 122 28.70 8.82 -12.65
N VAL A 123 27.56 8.88 -11.94
CA VAL A 123 26.66 10.05 -11.95
C VAL A 123 27.36 11.28 -11.37
N LEU A 124 28.02 11.15 -10.21
CA LEU A 124 28.76 12.25 -9.58
C LEU A 124 29.93 12.76 -10.45
N LYS A 125 30.57 11.87 -11.21
CA LYS A 125 31.63 12.22 -12.18
C LYS A 125 31.07 12.75 -13.51
N LYS A 126 29.75 12.97 -13.62
CA LYS A 126 29.06 13.49 -14.81
C LYS A 126 29.44 12.74 -16.10
N LYS A 127 29.54 11.41 -16.02
CA LYS A 127 29.89 10.56 -17.16
C LYS A 127 28.79 10.55 -18.22
N ASN A 128 29.14 10.12 -19.43
CA ASN A 128 28.22 10.04 -20.56
C ASN A 128 26.93 9.27 -20.17
N PRO A 129 25.72 9.77 -20.52
CA PRO A 129 24.44 9.11 -20.28
C PRO A 129 24.40 7.61 -20.61
N GLU A 130 25.04 7.16 -21.69
CA GLU A 130 25.04 5.75 -22.10
C GLU A 130 25.82 4.85 -21.12
N ILE A 131 26.90 5.37 -20.54
CA ILE A 131 27.66 4.66 -19.50
C ILE A 131 26.81 4.54 -18.23
N ILE A 132 26.09 5.61 -17.87
CA ILE A 132 25.18 5.61 -16.71
C ILE A 132 24.04 4.62 -16.94
N LYS A 133 23.40 4.63 -18.12
CA LYS A 133 22.35 3.66 -18.50
C LYS A 133 22.87 2.22 -18.46
N LYS A 134 24.10 1.96 -18.92
CA LYS A 134 24.74 0.64 -18.84
C LYS A 134 25.00 0.21 -17.39
N ALA A 135 25.50 1.10 -16.54
CA ALA A 135 25.72 0.82 -15.14
C ALA A 135 24.40 0.56 -14.38
N LEU A 136 23.35 1.31 -14.72
CA LEU A 136 22.01 1.12 -14.17
C LEU A 136 21.41 -0.22 -14.59
N ARG A 137 21.52 -0.60 -15.87
CA ARG A 137 21.13 -1.94 -16.36
C ARG A 137 21.86 -3.05 -15.60
N ASN A 138 23.17 -2.92 -15.43
CA ASN A 138 23.96 -3.86 -14.66
C ASN A 138 23.45 -3.99 -13.21
N TYR A 139 23.10 -2.88 -12.55
CA TYR A 139 22.49 -2.93 -11.22
C TYR A 139 21.15 -3.66 -11.23
N GLU A 140 20.26 -3.36 -12.18
CA GLU A 140 18.95 -4.02 -12.26
C GLU A 140 19.04 -5.52 -12.57
N ASP A 141 19.95 -5.94 -13.44
CA ASP A 141 20.21 -7.35 -13.71
C ASP A 141 20.67 -8.08 -12.45
N GLN A 142 21.37 -7.37 -11.58
CA GLN A 142 21.84 -7.91 -10.31
C GLN A 142 20.68 -8.12 -9.33
N ILE A 143 19.75 -7.17 -9.25
CA ILE A 143 18.51 -7.31 -8.46
C ILE A 143 17.62 -8.43 -9.03
N GLU A 144 17.54 -8.58 -10.35
CA GLU A 144 16.78 -9.69 -10.98
C GLU A 144 17.37 -11.07 -10.63
N ARG A 145 18.70 -11.21 -10.62
CA ARG A 145 19.35 -12.46 -10.18
C ARG A 145 19.04 -12.80 -8.72
N ILE A 146 19.05 -11.81 -7.83
CA ILE A 146 18.68 -12.00 -6.42
C ILE A 146 17.24 -12.53 -6.33
N LYS A 147 16.31 -11.91 -7.06
CA LYS A 147 14.92 -12.37 -7.14
C LYS A 147 14.82 -13.81 -7.66
N SER A 148 15.44 -14.11 -8.80
CA SER A 148 15.42 -15.46 -9.38
C SER A 148 16.01 -16.54 -8.46
N ILE A 149 17.09 -16.23 -7.73
CA ILE A 149 17.67 -17.17 -6.76
C ILE A 149 16.75 -17.35 -5.56
N SER A 150 16.13 -16.27 -5.07
CA SER A 150 15.18 -16.33 -3.95
C SER A 150 13.98 -17.23 -4.26
N GLU A 151 13.50 -17.25 -5.50
CA GLU A 151 12.39 -18.11 -5.94
C GLU A 151 12.75 -19.60 -5.88
N LYS A 152 14.02 -19.94 -6.12
CA LYS A 152 14.54 -21.30 -6.12
C LYS A 152 14.79 -21.85 -4.70
N LEU A 153 14.83 -21.01 -3.67
CA LEU A 153 15.03 -21.44 -2.29
C LEU A 153 13.78 -22.13 -1.73
N LYS A 154 13.86 -23.41 -1.36
CA LYS A 154 12.69 -24.15 -0.85
C LYS A 154 12.21 -23.65 0.51
N GLU A 155 13.14 -23.22 1.36
CA GLU A 155 12.88 -22.85 2.74
C GLU A 155 12.58 -21.36 2.90
N LYS A 156 11.88 -21.01 3.98
CA LYS A 156 11.68 -19.63 4.45
C LYS A 156 12.56 -19.31 5.66
N ALA A 157 12.61 -18.04 6.05
CA ALA A 157 13.33 -17.56 7.23
C ALA A 157 12.87 -18.21 8.55
N SER A 158 11.62 -18.69 8.64
CA SER A 158 11.13 -19.44 9.81
C SER A 158 11.74 -20.84 9.93
N GLN A 159 12.19 -21.43 8.81
CA GLN A 159 12.77 -22.77 8.74
C GLN A 159 14.29 -22.72 8.73
N ASN A 160 14.88 -21.68 8.12
CA ASN A 160 16.32 -21.55 7.96
C ASN A 160 16.83 -20.22 8.54
N PRO A 161 17.59 -20.25 9.66
CA PRO A 161 18.17 -19.06 10.27
C PRO A 161 19.12 -18.27 9.37
N GLU A 162 19.81 -18.91 8.41
CA GLU A 162 20.68 -18.21 7.45
C GLU A 162 19.86 -17.30 6.53
N ILE A 163 18.68 -17.75 6.09
CA ILE A 163 17.74 -16.92 5.33
C ILE A 163 17.27 -15.74 6.17
N GLY A 164 16.97 -15.97 7.46
CA GLY A 164 16.61 -14.89 8.39
C GLY A 164 17.71 -13.83 8.54
N LYS A 165 18.98 -14.25 8.65
CA LYS A 165 20.15 -13.34 8.68
C LYS A 165 20.32 -12.58 7.36
N PHE A 166 20.17 -13.28 6.23
CA PHE A 166 20.19 -12.68 4.90
C PHE A 166 19.11 -11.61 4.77
N LEU A 167 17.86 -11.90 5.10
CA LEU A 167 16.75 -10.96 4.99
C LEU A 167 16.93 -9.71 5.86
N ASP A 168 17.46 -9.86 7.08
CA ASP A 168 17.77 -8.69 7.93
C ASP A 168 18.80 -7.76 7.24
N LYS A 169 19.86 -8.33 6.67
CA LYS A 169 20.87 -7.55 5.94
C LYS A 169 20.31 -6.98 4.63
N PHE A 170 19.58 -7.79 3.88
CA PHE A 170 18.97 -7.44 2.60
C PHE A 170 17.99 -6.29 2.75
N THR A 171 17.07 -6.35 3.71
CA THR A 171 16.11 -5.27 4.02
C THR A 171 16.81 -3.94 4.24
N ARG A 172 17.83 -3.89 5.11
CA ARG A 172 18.59 -2.66 5.35
C ARG A 172 19.22 -2.12 4.06
N HIS A 173 19.84 -3.00 3.28
CA HIS A 173 20.47 -2.59 2.03
C HIS A 173 19.47 -2.12 0.98
N GLN A 174 18.31 -2.77 0.81
CA GLN A 174 17.30 -2.34 -0.17
C GLN A 174 16.71 -0.97 0.19
N ILE A 175 16.50 -0.67 1.48
CA ILE A 175 16.08 0.68 1.90
C ILE A 175 17.16 1.72 1.55
N LEU A 176 18.43 1.41 1.82
CA LEU A 176 19.54 2.29 1.45
C LEU A 176 19.69 2.43 -0.08
N HIS A 177 19.43 1.37 -0.83
CA HIS A 177 19.40 1.41 -2.29
C HIS A 177 18.32 2.37 -2.78
N GLN A 178 17.12 2.33 -2.18
CA GLN A 178 16.04 3.26 -2.51
C GLN A 178 16.45 4.71 -2.27
N ARG A 179 17.12 5.00 -1.15
CA ARG A 179 17.63 6.35 -0.85
C ARG A 179 18.65 6.82 -1.89
N ILE A 180 19.58 5.95 -2.28
CA ILE A 180 20.58 6.27 -3.33
C ILE A 180 19.87 6.53 -4.67
N LEU A 181 18.99 5.63 -5.11
CA LEU A 181 18.30 5.76 -6.40
C LEU A 181 17.46 7.03 -6.49
N LYS A 182 16.70 7.37 -5.43
CA LYS A 182 15.93 8.62 -5.35
C LYS A 182 16.83 9.85 -5.43
N LYS A 183 17.99 9.84 -4.75
CA LYS A 183 18.95 10.95 -4.82
C LYS A 183 19.57 11.08 -6.21
N LEU A 184 19.92 9.96 -6.82
CA LEU A 184 20.46 9.93 -8.17
C LEU A 184 19.43 10.37 -9.22
N GLU A 185 18.15 10.07 -9.04
CA GLU A 185 17.06 10.54 -9.91
C GLU A 185 17.12 12.07 -10.14
N ASN A 186 17.46 12.83 -9.11
CA ASN A 186 17.59 14.29 -9.19
C ASN A 186 18.99 14.79 -9.68
N GLN A 187 19.95 13.88 -9.84
CA GLN A 187 21.35 14.21 -10.21
C GLN A 187 21.74 13.70 -11.60
N VAL A 188 20.95 12.79 -12.18
CA VAL A 188 21.21 12.27 -13.52
C VAL A 188 20.85 13.28 -14.60
N PRO A 189 21.47 13.19 -15.79
CA PRO A 189 21.03 13.94 -16.96
C PRO A 189 19.56 13.67 -17.33
N PRO A 190 18.83 14.62 -17.94
CA PRO A 190 17.42 14.46 -18.31
C PRO A 190 17.12 13.20 -19.13
N GLU A 191 18.05 12.79 -20.00
CA GLU A 191 17.92 11.60 -20.86
C GLU A 191 17.93 10.28 -20.08
N VAL A 192 18.41 10.31 -18.83
CA VAL A 192 18.49 9.14 -17.94
C VAL A 192 17.42 9.17 -16.86
N PHE A 193 16.80 10.32 -16.61
CA PHE A 193 15.79 10.54 -15.56
C PHE A 193 14.68 9.48 -15.57
N GLN A 194 14.04 9.28 -16.73
CA GLN A 194 12.97 8.29 -16.85
C GLN A 194 13.48 6.86 -16.57
N ARG A 195 14.70 6.55 -17.03
CA ARG A 195 15.28 5.22 -16.89
C ARG A 195 15.63 4.87 -15.45
N ILE A 196 16.10 5.83 -14.68
CA ILE A 196 16.41 5.64 -13.25
C ILE A 196 15.14 5.60 -12.39
N LYS A 197 14.12 6.39 -12.73
CA LYS A 197 12.81 6.31 -12.10
C LYS A 197 12.21 4.90 -12.25
N GLU A 198 12.19 4.36 -13.46
CA GLU A 198 11.72 2.99 -13.71
C GLU A 198 12.54 1.93 -12.96
N ALA A 199 13.86 2.11 -12.91
CA ALA A 199 14.73 1.20 -12.18
C ALA A 199 14.43 1.20 -10.67
N ARG A 200 14.10 2.38 -10.12
CA ARG A 200 13.70 2.56 -8.72
C ARG A 200 12.37 1.85 -8.43
N GLU A 201 11.39 1.99 -9.31
CA GLU A 201 10.09 1.30 -9.17
C GLU A 201 10.24 -0.23 -9.29
N ARG A 202 11.01 -0.72 -10.27
CA ARG A 202 11.32 -2.16 -10.41
C ARG A 202 12.08 -2.71 -9.21
N HIS A 203 13.02 -1.94 -8.66
CA HIS A 203 13.74 -2.30 -7.45
C HIS A 203 12.80 -2.52 -6.27
N LEU A 204 11.86 -1.59 -6.00
CA LEU A 204 10.88 -1.74 -4.92
C LEU A 204 9.98 -2.96 -5.11
N ARG A 205 9.50 -3.18 -6.33
CA ARG A 205 8.68 -4.36 -6.66
C ARG A 205 9.43 -5.66 -6.35
N ARG A 206 10.66 -5.80 -6.86
CA ARG A 206 11.51 -6.98 -6.62
C ARG A 206 11.88 -7.15 -5.15
N PHE A 207 12.11 -6.05 -4.43
CA PHE A 207 12.31 -6.09 -2.98
C PHE A 207 11.09 -6.71 -2.27
N GLY A 208 9.89 -6.24 -2.62
CA GLY A 208 8.64 -6.83 -2.13
C GLY A 208 8.52 -8.32 -2.45
N GLU A 209 8.77 -8.72 -3.69
CA GLU A 209 8.71 -10.12 -4.15
C GLU A 209 9.67 -11.04 -3.37
N VAL A 210 10.93 -10.62 -3.17
CA VAL A 210 11.91 -11.39 -2.37
C VAL A 210 11.45 -11.54 -0.92
N MET A 211 10.91 -10.46 -0.32
CA MET A 211 10.39 -10.50 1.04
C MET A 211 9.22 -11.45 1.18
N THR A 212 8.23 -11.39 0.28
CA THR A 212 7.08 -12.32 0.27
C THR A 212 7.52 -13.76 0.07
N ARG A 213 8.54 -13.99 -0.75
CA ARG A 213 9.01 -15.34 -1.08
C ARG A 213 9.72 -16.02 0.09
N LEU A 214 10.53 -15.26 0.83
CA LEU A 214 11.44 -15.80 1.84
C LEU A 214 10.96 -15.57 3.28
N GLU A 215 9.95 -14.73 3.51
CA GLU A 215 9.39 -14.45 4.84
C GLU A 215 7.91 -14.87 4.92
N ASN A 216 7.44 -15.07 6.15
CA ASN A 216 6.02 -15.22 6.43
C ASN A 216 5.35 -13.85 6.48
N LYS A 217 4.15 -13.74 5.90
CA LYS A 217 3.44 -12.46 5.75
C LYS A 217 3.28 -11.73 7.08
N GLU A 218 3.08 -12.50 8.15
CA GLU A 218 2.87 -12.02 9.51
C GLU A 218 4.14 -11.45 10.14
N LYS A 219 5.34 -11.82 9.65
CA LYS A 219 6.64 -11.37 10.17
C LYS A 219 7.28 -10.24 9.35
N ILE A 220 6.75 -9.95 8.17
CA ILE A 220 7.21 -8.83 7.32
C ILE A 220 7.15 -7.49 8.07
N PRO A 221 6.06 -7.13 8.78
CA PRO A 221 5.96 -5.85 9.45
C PRO A 221 7.07 -5.65 10.48
N GLU A 222 7.27 -6.63 11.38
CA GLU A 222 8.28 -6.58 12.44
C GLU A 222 9.70 -6.53 11.86
N ARG A 223 9.94 -7.27 10.76
CA ARG A 223 11.25 -7.27 10.11
C ARG A 223 11.55 -5.91 9.46
N LEU A 224 10.58 -5.30 8.78
CA LEU A 224 10.75 -3.98 8.19
C LEU A 224 11.01 -2.94 9.28
N GLU A 225 10.17 -2.91 10.30
CA GLU A 225 10.29 -2.02 11.46
C GLU A 225 11.66 -2.14 12.13
N LYS A 226 12.03 -3.35 12.59
CA LYS A 226 13.31 -3.65 13.24
C LYS A 226 14.51 -3.17 12.41
N ASN A 227 14.48 -3.36 11.10
CA ASN A 227 15.61 -3.01 10.23
C ASN A 227 15.64 -1.53 9.86
N LEU A 228 14.49 -0.86 9.70
CA LEU A 228 14.41 0.59 9.51
C LEU A 228 14.91 1.35 10.74
N GLU A 229 14.63 0.86 11.94
CA GLU A 229 15.10 1.47 13.19
C GLU A 229 16.61 1.39 13.36
N LYS A 230 17.21 0.26 12.96
CA LYS A 230 18.65 0.03 12.99
C LYS A 230 19.43 0.86 11.97
N LEU A 231 18.76 1.49 11.00
CA LEU A 231 19.44 2.39 10.08
C LEU A 231 20.00 3.58 10.85
N LYS A 232 21.27 3.91 10.57
CA LYS A 232 21.86 5.17 10.99
C LYS A 232 21.06 6.33 10.39
N GLY A 233 20.96 7.40 11.14
CA GLY A 233 20.21 8.58 10.73
C GLY A 233 20.06 9.55 11.88
N SER A 234 19.50 10.72 11.56
CA SER A 234 19.19 11.76 12.53
C SER A 234 17.98 11.37 13.38
N LYS A 235 17.61 12.26 14.31
CA LYS A 235 16.35 12.15 15.05
C LYS A 235 15.10 12.23 14.14
N PHE A 236 15.25 12.73 12.90
CA PHE A 236 14.18 12.92 11.91
C PHE A 236 14.10 11.81 10.86
N LYS A 237 14.97 10.79 10.93
CA LYS A 237 15.11 9.71 9.93
C LYS A 237 13.81 8.98 9.61
N ASN A 238 12.85 8.97 10.53
CA ASN A 238 11.58 8.29 10.35
C ASN A 238 10.74 8.89 9.23
N LEU A 239 10.88 10.18 8.92
CA LEU A 239 10.23 10.78 7.75
C LEU A 239 10.64 10.04 6.48
N ARG A 240 11.94 9.80 6.31
CA ARG A 240 12.48 9.06 5.15
C ARG A 240 12.08 7.58 5.16
N ASN A 241 12.00 6.98 6.34
CA ASN A 241 11.53 5.60 6.48
C ASN A 241 10.05 5.47 6.05
N LEU A 242 9.21 6.43 6.42
CA LEU A 242 7.79 6.48 6.02
C LEU A 242 7.63 6.68 4.51
N GLU A 243 8.44 7.54 3.89
CA GLU A 243 8.49 7.70 2.42
C GLU A 243 8.79 6.37 1.73
N VAL A 244 9.86 5.67 2.15
CA VAL A 244 10.25 4.39 1.55
C VAL A 244 9.17 3.33 1.76
N LEU A 245 8.56 3.25 2.96
CA LEU A 245 7.48 2.29 3.23
C LEU A 245 6.24 2.55 2.39
N LYS A 246 5.89 3.81 2.17
CA LYS A 246 4.77 4.18 1.30
C LYS A 246 5.04 3.80 -0.15
N GLU A 247 6.20 4.16 -0.69
CA GLU A 247 6.56 3.78 -2.06
C GLU A 247 6.64 2.25 -2.21
N LEU A 248 7.12 1.54 -1.19
CA LEU A 248 7.12 0.08 -1.16
C LEU A 248 5.70 -0.49 -1.13
N GLU A 249 4.78 0.09 -0.34
CA GLU A 249 3.36 -0.31 -0.31
C GLU A 249 2.71 -0.17 -1.69
N GLU A 250 3.01 0.91 -2.42
CA GLU A 250 2.47 1.14 -3.76
C GLU A 250 2.99 0.14 -4.80
N LYS A 251 4.28 -0.23 -4.72
CA LYS A 251 4.98 -1.03 -5.73
C LYS A 251 5.07 -2.53 -5.41
N ALA A 252 4.84 -2.92 -4.16
CA ALA A 252 4.88 -4.32 -3.75
C ALA A 252 3.66 -5.11 -4.27
N PRO A 253 3.77 -6.45 -4.35
CA PRO A 253 2.63 -7.31 -4.66
C PRO A 253 1.46 -7.12 -3.69
N ASP A 254 0.22 -7.24 -4.17
CA ASP A 254 -1.02 -6.99 -3.39
C ASP A 254 -1.09 -7.77 -2.08
N GLN A 255 -0.59 -9.01 -2.08
CA GLN A 255 -0.55 -9.87 -0.90
C GLN A 255 0.25 -9.28 0.27
N SER A 256 1.22 -8.41 -0.03
CA SER A 256 2.14 -7.81 0.95
C SER A 256 1.83 -6.35 1.29
N LYS A 257 0.96 -5.68 0.51
CA LYS A 257 0.58 -4.28 0.77
C LYS A 257 0.07 -4.09 2.18
N GLU A 258 -0.79 -4.99 2.64
CA GLU A 258 -1.33 -4.97 4.00
C GLU A 258 -0.24 -5.11 5.08
N ALA A 259 0.77 -5.97 4.86
CA ALA A 259 1.87 -6.12 5.80
C ALA A 259 2.77 -4.87 5.85
N ILE A 260 3.01 -4.26 4.68
CA ILE A 260 3.78 -3.01 4.59
C ILE A 260 3.02 -1.84 5.21
N ARG A 261 1.69 -1.78 4.99
CA ARG A 261 0.79 -0.80 5.63
C ARG A 261 0.88 -0.88 7.15
N LYS A 262 0.82 -2.10 7.72
CA LYS A 262 1.02 -2.30 9.17
C LYS A 262 2.39 -1.82 9.64
N ALA A 263 3.46 -2.09 8.88
CA ALA A 263 4.79 -1.57 9.21
C ALA A 263 4.82 -0.04 9.21
N ARG A 264 4.17 0.58 8.20
CA ARG A 264 4.05 2.04 8.08
C ARG A 264 3.30 2.64 9.26
N GLU A 265 2.19 2.04 9.68
CA GLU A 265 1.40 2.47 10.83
C GLU A 265 2.19 2.41 12.14
N LYS A 266 2.94 1.33 12.38
CA LYS A 266 3.80 1.23 13.57
C LYS A 266 4.89 2.31 13.59
N ILE A 267 5.55 2.57 12.45
CA ILE A 267 6.55 3.64 12.35
C ILE A 267 5.90 5.02 12.49
N LEU A 268 4.67 5.21 11.97
CA LEU A 268 3.92 6.46 12.12
C LEU A 268 3.63 6.73 13.60
N GLU A 269 3.14 5.74 14.33
CA GLU A 269 2.85 5.81 15.77
C GLU A 269 4.12 6.09 16.59
N LYS A 270 5.23 5.42 16.27
CA LYS A 270 6.52 5.70 16.91
C LYS A 270 7.01 7.11 16.61
N THR A 271 6.77 7.60 15.40
CA THR A 271 7.13 8.96 14.99
C THR A 271 6.30 10.00 15.73
N LYS A 272 4.99 9.76 15.88
CA LYS A 272 4.11 10.58 16.72
C LYS A 272 4.68 10.71 18.14
N LYS A 273 4.95 9.58 18.80
CA LYS A 273 5.52 9.57 20.17
C LYS A 273 6.86 10.31 20.26
N ASN A 274 7.70 10.21 19.22
CA ASN A 274 8.95 10.96 19.19
C ASN A 274 8.70 12.47 19.11
N ILE A 275 7.78 12.90 18.24
CA ILE A 275 7.44 14.31 18.03
C ILE A 275 6.80 14.91 19.29
N GLU A 276 5.95 14.17 20.00
CA GLU A 276 5.37 14.60 21.30
C GLU A 276 6.44 14.87 22.37
N ASN A 277 7.58 14.17 22.29
CA ASN A 277 8.70 14.34 23.22
C ASN A 277 9.75 15.35 22.73
N TRP A 278 9.58 15.97 21.54
CA TRP A 278 10.54 16.92 21.02
C TRP A 278 10.44 18.28 21.69
N SER A 279 11.59 18.90 21.95
CA SER A 279 11.64 20.28 22.42
C SER A 279 11.17 21.25 21.33
N SER A 280 10.78 22.48 21.71
CA SER A 280 10.49 23.55 20.73
C SER A 280 11.65 23.78 19.75
N GLN A 281 12.90 23.66 20.21
CA GLN A 281 14.08 23.77 19.35
C GLN A 281 14.17 22.62 18.33
N ASP A 282 13.74 21.41 18.69
CA ASP A 282 13.71 20.27 17.79
C ASP A 282 12.62 20.41 16.73
N LEU A 283 11.50 21.02 17.08
CA LEU A 283 10.43 21.34 16.13
C LEU A 283 10.87 22.40 15.12
N GLU A 284 11.60 23.43 15.54
CA GLU A 284 12.22 24.40 14.62
C GLU A 284 13.28 23.76 13.72
N ARG A 285 14.15 22.91 14.28
CA ARG A 285 15.10 22.13 13.47
C ARG A 285 14.39 21.20 12.49
N PHE A 286 13.27 20.60 12.88
CA PHE A 286 12.48 19.74 12.01
C PHE A 286 11.87 20.53 10.85
N LYS A 287 11.32 21.73 11.11
CA LYS A 287 10.84 22.66 10.07
C LYS A 287 11.94 22.92 9.04
N ALA A 288 13.13 23.32 9.47
CA ALA A 288 14.27 23.58 8.59
C ALA A 288 14.78 22.30 7.88
N TYR A 289 14.74 21.15 8.55
CA TYR A 289 15.12 19.85 7.98
C TYR A 289 14.21 19.46 6.82
N VAL A 290 12.88 19.59 6.99
CA VAL A 290 11.89 19.25 5.95
C VAL A 290 12.06 20.11 4.69
N GLU A 291 12.42 21.37 4.85
CA GLU A 291 12.70 22.26 3.71
C GLU A 291 13.93 21.80 2.90
N LYS A 292 14.97 21.33 3.59
CA LYS A 292 16.25 20.98 2.96
C LYS A 292 16.32 19.54 2.46
N ILE A 293 15.57 18.61 3.05
CA ILE A 293 15.62 17.21 2.64
C ILE A 293 15.02 16.99 1.25
N SER A 294 15.75 16.25 0.43
CA SER A 294 15.32 15.81 -0.90
C SER A 294 14.23 14.75 -0.84
N GLY A 295 13.28 14.82 -1.77
CA GLY A 295 12.18 13.87 -1.82
C GLY A 295 11.05 14.37 -2.69
N ASN A 296 9.99 13.58 -2.77
CA ASN A 296 8.76 14.03 -3.41
C ASN A 296 7.97 14.85 -2.39
N ARG A 297 7.75 16.14 -2.68
CA ARG A 297 7.02 17.06 -1.79
C ARG A 297 5.58 16.63 -1.56
N GLU A 298 4.96 15.95 -2.52
CA GLU A 298 3.60 15.41 -2.39
C GLU A 298 3.55 14.27 -1.37
N GLU A 299 4.49 13.34 -1.45
CA GLU A 299 4.61 12.22 -0.50
C GLU A 299 4.91 12.72 0.92
N GLN A 300 5.82 13.69 1.04
CA GLN A 300 6.14 14.34 2.31
C GLN A 300 4.90 15.00 2.92
N LEU A 301 4.11 15.71 2.10
CA LEU A 301 2.88 16.34 2.55
C LEU A 301 1.88 15.30 3.07
N GLU A 302 1.70 14.18 2.37
CA GLU A 302 0.77 13.13 2.81
C GLU A 302 1.20 12.46 4.12
N ILE A 303 2.51 12.26 4.31
CA ILE A 303 3.06 11.73 5.57
C ILE A 303 2.81 12.72 6.72
N LEU A 304 3.07 14.01 6.48
CA LEU A 304 2.79 15.06 7.46
C LEU A 304 1.30 15.16 7.77
N GLU A 305 0.41 15.01 6.79
CA GLU A 305 -1.04 14.97 7.03
C GLU A 305 -1.44 13.77 7.87
N SER A 306 -0.83 12.61 7.63
CA SER A 306 -1.07 11.41 8.44
C SER A 306 -0.66 11.66 9.89
N LEU A 307 0.57 12.15 10.11
CA LEU A 307 1.08 12.50 11.44
C LEU A 307 0.20 13.54 12.16
N ARG A 308 -0.16 14.62 11.46
CA ARG A 308 -0.99 15.70 11.98
C ARG A 308 -2.38 15.19 12.38
N SER A 309 -2.95 14.25 11.62
CA SER A 309 -4.27 13.68 11.92
C SER A 309 -4.29 12.75 13.13
N GLU A 310 -3.14 12.18 13.51
CA GLU A 310 -2.97 11.36 14.72
C GLU A 310 -2.71 12.20 15.99
N LEU A 311 -2.37 13.49 15.84
CA LEU A 311 -2.02 14.43 16.91
C LEU A 311 -3.20 15.33 17.35
N LYS A 312 -4.43 14.80 17.31
CA LYS A 312 -5.64 15.58 17.65
C LYS A 312 -5.62 16.16 19.07
N GLU A 313 -4.96 15.47 19.99
CA GLU A 313 -4.92 15.78 21.41
C GLU A 313 -3.86 16.83 21.78
N ASN A 314 -3.00 17.24 20.84
CA ASN A 314 -1.97 18.27 21.06
C ASN A 314 -2.11 19.42 20.04
N PRO A 315 -2.94 20.45 20.33
CA PRO A 315 -3.23 21.53 19.40
C PRO A 315 -2.00 22.38 19.06
N GLU A 316 -1.10 22.61 20.03
CA GLU A 316 0.14 23.38 19.82
C GLU A 316 1.06 22.67 18.81
N LEU A 317 1.26 21.36 18.99
CA LEU A 317 2.09 20.57 18.10
C LEU A 317 1.47 20.45 16.70
N ARG A 318 0.15 20.33 16.64
CA ARG A 318 -0.61 20.32 15.39
C ARG A 318 -0.45 21.62 14.62
N GLU A 319 -0.41 22.76 15.30
CA GLU A 319 -0.14 24.07 14.70
C GLU A 319 1.30 24.17 14.17
N LYS A 320 2.30 23.72 14.96
CA LYS A 320 3.70 23.68 14.50
C LYS A 320 3.88 22.81 13.25
N LEU A 321 3.19 21.67 13.16
CA LEU A 321 3.18 20.84 11.94
C LEU A 321 2.43 21.50 10.78
N GLN A 322 1.40 22.30 11.06
CA GLN A 322 0.72 23.11 10.04
C GLN A 322 1.66 24.15 9.42
N GLU A 323 2.62 24.68 10.17
CA GLU A 323 3.66 25.55 9.60
C GLU A 323 4.63 24.80 8.68
N VAL A 324 5.06 23.59 9.07
CA VAL A 324 5.87 22.72 8.19
C VAL A 324 5.12 22.47 6.88
N ARG A 325 3.83 22.16 6.97
CA ARG A 325 2.94 21.94 5.82
C ARG A 325 2.90 23.16 4.90
N LYS A 326 2.70 24.37 5.44
CA LYS A 326 2.71 25.63 4.67
C LYS A 326 4.03 25.81 3.91
N ARG A 327 5.17 25.48 4.54
CA ARG A 327 6.50 25.55 3.91
C ARG A 327 6.64 24.57 2.75
N ILE A 328 6.20 23.31 2.91
CA ILE A 328 6.22 22.34 1.80
C ILE A 328 5.36 22.83 0.63
N ILE A 329 4.13 23.30 0.88
CA ILE A 329 3.22 23.75 -0.19
C ILE A 329 3.85 24.87 -1.03
N LYS A 330 4.56 25.81 -0.39
CA LYS A 330 5.30 26.87 -1.09
C LYS A 330 6.43 26.34 -1.98
N GLN A 331 7.00 25.18 -1.64
CA GLN A 331 8.08 24.54 -2.39
C GLN A 331 7.60 23.52 -3.43
N ILE A 332 6.31 23.19 -3.48
CA ILE A 332 5.77 22.38 -4.57
C ILE A 332 6.01 23.18 -5.86
N PRO A 333 6.80 22.65 -6.81
CA PRO A 333 7.16 23.43 -7.97
C PRO A 333 5.89 23.74 -8.78
N LYS A 334 5.68 25.02 -9.14
CA LYS A 334 4.63 25.42 -10.10
C LYS A 334 4.79 24.73 -11.46
N LYS A 335 6.00 24.23 -11.74
CA LYS A 335 6.36 23.39 -12.89
C LYS A 335 6.66 21.97 -12.43
N VAL A 336 5.74 21.03 -12.65
CA VAL A 336 6.11 19.61 -12.63
C VAL A 336 6.94 19.36 -13.89
N ILE A 337 8.18 18.90 -13.73
CA ILE A 337 9.07 18.43 -14.80
C ILE A 337 8.51 17.10 -15.33
N LYS A 338 7.40 17.18 -16.05
CA LYS A 338 6.99 16.24 -17.08
C LYS A 338 6.73 17.15 -18.28
N ALA A 339 7.50 16.99 -19.35
CA ALA A 339 7.24 17.70 -20.59
C ALA A 339 5.74 17.55 -20.95
N GLY A 340 4.99 18.66 -20.91
CA GLY A 340 3.56 18.68 -21.24
C GLY A 340 2.54 18.71 -20.09
N CYS A 341 2.92 18.92 -18.83
CA CYS A 341 1.93 19.21 -17.76
C CYS A 341 1.54 20.70 -17.72
N PRO A 342 0.26 21.05 -17.49
CA PRO A 342 -0.19 22.44 -17.36
C PRO A 342 0.34 23.09 -16.07
N GLU A 343 0.48 24.42 -16.09
CA GLU A 343 0.80 25.17 -14.87
C GLU A 343 -0.42 25.18 -13.93
N ILE A 344 -0.20 24.82 -12.66
CA ILE A 344 -1.25 24.82 -11.65
C ILE A 344 -1.21 26.08 -10.80
N LYS A 345 -2.39 26.67 -10.56
CA LYS A 345 -2.54 27.68 -9.50
C LYS A 345 -2.61 26.95 -8.16
N LEU A 346 -1.51 27.01 -7.40
CA LEU A 346 -1.48 26.48 -6.04
C LEU A 346 -2.42 27.30 -5.14
N PRO A 347 -3.22 26.64 -4.29
CA PRO A 347 -4.10 27.35 -3.37
C PRO A 347 -3.27 28.04 -2.27
N ALA A 348 -3.91 28.93 -1.50
CA ALA A 348 -3.26 29.60 -0.38
C ALA A 348 -2.66 28.56 0.61
N PRO A 349 -1.51 28.84 1.26
CA PRO A 349 -0.86 27.88 2.16
C PRO A 349 -1.75 27.34 3.28
N ASP A 350 -2.80 28.07 3.65
CA ASP A 350 -3.76 27.74 4.69
C ASP A 350 -5.09 27.16 4.15
N PHE A 351 -5.17 26.85 2.86
CA PHE A 351 -6.35 26.33 2.15
C PHE A 351 -7.06 25.13 2.81
N CYS A 352 -6.37 24.33 3.62
CA CYS A 352 -6.94 23.11 4.18
C CYS A 352 -6.54 22.89 5.64
N LYS A 353 -6.86 23.85 6.53
CA LYS A 353 -6.51 23.79 7.97
C LYS A 353 -7.07 22.54 8.67
N GLU A 354 -8.32 22.18 8.42
CA GLU A 354 -8.99 21.09 9.16
C GLU A 354 -9.12 19.78 8.37
N GLY A 355 -8.81 19.79 7.08
CA GLY A 355 -8.90 18.63 6.19
C GLY A 355 -7.55 18.07 5.73
N ARG A 356 -7.63 17.00 4.94
CA ARG A 356 -6.49 16.38 4.23
C ARG A 356 -6.43 16.94 2.80
N ILE A 357 -5.23 17.28 2.32
CA ILE A 357 -5.03 17.64 0.91
C ILE A 357 -4.96 16.36 0.07
N VAL A 358 -5.73 16.32 -1.01
CA VAL A 358 -5.64 15.27 -2.04
C VAL A 358 -5.27 15.93 -3.37
N PHE A 359 -4.28 15.34 -4.03
CA PHE A 359 -3.83 15.77 -5.35
C PHE A 359 -4.72 15.15 -6.43
N GLU A 360 -5.44 15.99 -7.16
CA GLU A 360 -6.21 15.55 -8.32
C GLU A 360 -5.29 15.44 -9.53
N ARG A 361 -5.39 14.34 -10.28
CA ARG A 361 -4.54 14.09 -11.43
C ARG A 361 -5.36 13.85 -12.69
N ASP A 362 -4.82 14.28 -13.83
CA ASP A 362 -5.35 13.90 -15.13
C ASP A 362 -4.96 12.45 -15.53
N GLN A 363 -5.40 12.01 -16.70
CA GLN A 363 -5.08 10.69 -17.25
C GLN A 363 -3.58 10.48 -17.52
N LYS A 364 -2.79 11.55 -17.65
CA LYS A 364 -1.32 11.52 -17.84
C LYS A 364 -0.57 11.55 -16.49
N GLY A 365 -1.31 11.63 -15.39
CA GLY A 365 -0.79 11.73 -14.03
C GLY A 365 -0.19 13.10 -13.70
N CYS A 366 -0.51 14.16 -14.45
CA CYS A 366 -0.20 15.54 -14.10
C CYS A 366 -1.16 15.99 -12.99
N ILE A 367 -0.65 16.72 -12.00
CA ILE A 367 -1.53 17.36 -11.00
C ILE A 367 -2.31 18.46 -11.71
N ILE A 368 -3.63 18.47 -11.55
CA ILE A 368 -4.51 19.50 -12.10
C ILE A 368 -5.09 20.42 -11.02
N SER A 369 -5.32 19.91 -9.81
CA SER A 369 -5.82 20.69 -8.69
C SER A 369 -5.46 20.05 -7.34
N LEU A 370 -5.56 20.83 -6.27
CA LEU A 370 -5.48 20.33 -4.89
C LEU A 370 -6.88 20.44 -4.27
N LYS A 371 -7.43 19.32 -3.77
CA LYS A 371 -8.73 19.29 -3.09
C LYS A 371 -8.53 19.16 -1.58
N CYS A 372 -9.27 19.94 -0.80
CA CYS A 372 -9.35 19.75 0.64
C CYS A 372 -10.49 18.77 0.94
N ILE A 373 -10.18 17.68 1.62
CA ILE A 373 -11.18 16.72 2.10
C ILE A 373 -11.21 16.82 3.61
N ILE A 374 -12.31 17.33 4.18
CA ILE A 374 -12.51 17.38 5.62
C ILE A 374 -13.11 16.03 6.05
N PRO A 375 -12.43 15.21 6.88
CA PRO A 375 -12.92 13.87 7.24
C PRO A 375 -14.31 13.87 7.90
N ALA A 376 -14.67 14.96 8.59
CA ALA A 376 -16.00 15.13 9.18
C ALA A 376 -17.12 15.24 8.11
N GLU A 377 -16.84 15.85 6.96
CA GLU A 377 -17.81 15.99 5.85
C GLU A 377 -18.01 14.68 5.10
N LEU A 378 -17.01 13.79 5.06
CA LEU A 378 -17.13 12.45 4.48
C LEU A 378 -18.13 11.58 5.26
N GLN A 379 -18.14 11.69 6.60
CA GLN A 379 -19.10 10.95 7.42
C GLN A 379 -20.54 11.44 7.21
N ALA A 380 -20.72 12.74 6.91
CA ALA A 380 -22.03 13.31 6.60
C ALA A 380 -22.56 12.96 5.20
N ARG A 381 -21.69 12.56 4.25
CA ARG A 381 -22.07 12.16 2.87
C ARG A 381 -22.16 10.66 2.66
N ILE A 382 -21.75 9.86 3.63
CA ILE A 382 -21.94 8.40 3.59
C ILE A 382 -23.37 8.15 4.10
N PRO A 383 -24.35 7.79 3.23
CA PRO A 383 -25.57 7.19 3.74
C PRO A 383 -25.17 6.01 4.63
N PRO A 384 -25.82 5.78 5.78
CA PRO A 384 -25.43 4.74 6.72
C PRO A 384 -25.16 3.47 5.93
N LYS A 385 -23.92 2.97 6.03
CA LYS A 385 -23.42 1.80 5.30
C LYS A 385 -24.51 0.73 5.36
N GLU A 386 -25.23 0.52 4.25
CA GLU A 386 -26.12 -0.62 4.16
C GLU A 386 -25.23 -1.83 4.42
N LYS A 387 -25.45 -2.48 5.56
CA LYS A 387 -24.82 -3.75 5.87
C LYS A 387 -25.26 -4.69 4.75
N LYS A 388 -24.42 -4.86 3.73
CA LYS A 388 -24.57 -5.95 2.76
C LYS A 388 -24.67 -7.22 3.59
N LYS A 389 -25.86 -7.78 3.71
CA LYS A 389 -26.10 -9.01 4.45
C LYS A 389 -25.42 -10.11 3.65
N VAL A 390 -24.35 -10.68 4.19
CA VAL A 390 -23.61 -11.79 3.57
C VAL A 390 -24.06 -13.07 4.26
N CYS A 391 -24.50 -14.07 3.47
CA CYS A 391 -24.79 -15.41 3.95
C CYS A 391 -23.72 -16.38 3.46
N ILE A 392 -23.34 -17.32 4.32
CA ILE A 392 -22.52 -18.46 3.94
C ILE A 392 -23.37 -19.45 3.12
N ALA A 393 -22.78 -20.06 2.09
CA ALA A 393 -23.45 -21.02 1.21
C ALA A 393 -23.46 -22.44 1.82
N VAL A 394 -23.93 -22.57 3.05
CA VAL A 394 -24.16 -23.85 3.73
C VAL A 394 -25.60 -24.30 3.49
N TRP A 395 -25.80 -25.56 3.11
CA TRP A 395 -27.12 -26.15 2.89
C TRP A 395 -27.70 -26.72 4.19
N ASP A 396 -28.62 -25.97 4.80
CA ASP A 396 -29.39 -26.32 6.01
C ASP A 396 -30.83 -25.78 5.84
N PRO A 397 -31.65 -26.45 5.01
CA PRO A 397 -32.83 -25.83 4.40
C PRO A 397 -33.94 -25.51 5.41
N VAL A 398 -34.67 -24.44 5.15
CA VAL A 398 -35.84 -24.02 5.92
C VAL A 398 -37.02 -23.69 4.99
N CYS A 399 -38.24 -23.98 5.43
CA CYS A 399 -39.46 -23.64 4.72
C CYS A 399 -39.99 -22.29 5.22
N GLY A 400 -40.10 -21.30 4.33
CA GLY A 400 -40.69 -19.99 4.65
C GLY A 400 -42.21 -20.07 4.77
N LYS A 401 -42.82 -19.09 5.48
CA LYS A 401 -44.27 -18.91 5.49
C LYS A 401 -44.86 -18.58 4.11
N ASP A 402 -44.02 -18.22 3.15
CA ASP A 402 -44.34 -18.04 1.73
C ASP A 402 -44.40 -19.36 0.93
N GLY A 403 -44.17 -20.51 1.58
CA GLY A 403 -44.16 -21.82 0.93
C GLY A 403 -42.91 -22.10 0.10
N ARG A 404 -41.86 -21.25 0.17
CA ARG A 404 -40.59 -21.44 -0.54
C ARG A 404 -39.52 -22.03 0.39
N THR A 405 -38.70 -22.91 -0.19
CA THR A 405 -37.54 -23.46 0.52
C THR A 405 -36.34 -22.52 0.36
N TYR A 406 -35.74 -22.13 1.47
CA TYR A 406 -34.50 -21.34 1.51
C TYR A 406 -33.32 -22.23 1.89
N SER A 407 -32.15 -22.00 1.27
CA SER A 407 -30.95 -22.83 1.49
C SER A 407 -30.49 -22.86 2.95
N ASN A 408 -30.72 -21.77 3.69
CA ASN A 408 -30.58 -21.69 5.14
C ASN A 408 -31.35 -20.49 5.71
N GLU A 409 -31.40 -20.42 7.05
CA GLU A 409 -32.05 -19.34 7.79
C GLU A 409 -31.53 -17.94 7.44
N CYS A 410 -30.24 -17.80 7.10
CA CYS A 410 -29.68 -16.50 6.70
C CYS A 410 -30.32 -16.02 5.39
N PHE A 411 -30.47 -16.90 4.39
CA PHE A 411 -31.12 -16.54 3.13
C PHE A 411 -32.60 -16.21 3.31
N ALA A 412 -33.31 -16.90 4.19
CA ALA A 412 -34.70 -16.55 4.55
C ALA A 412 -34.79 -15.14 5.17
N LYS A 413 -33.87 -14.79 6.08
CA LYS A 413 -33.79 -13.45 6.70
C LYS A 413 -33.39 -12.34 5.73
N ILE A 414 -32.56 -12.63 4.72
CA ILE A 414 -32.26 -11.69 3.65
C ILE A 414 -33.51 -11.43 2.80
N ALA A 415 -34.27 -12.47 2.49
CA ALA A 415 -35.52 -12.36 1.75
C ALA A 415 -36.67 -11.74 2.54
N GLY A 416 -36.50 -11.51 3.86
CA GLY A 416 -37.53 -10.94 4.73
C GLY A 416 -38.68 -11.90 5.04
N VAL A 417 -38.45 -13.21 4.90
CA VAL A 417 -39.48 -14.23 5.08
C VAL A 417 -39.33 -14.92 6.43
N GLU A 418 -40.41 -14.95 7.20
CA GLU A 418 -40.48 -15.72 8.45
C GLU A 418 -40.44 -17.21 8.17
N ILE A 419 -39.67 -17.95 8.97
CA ILE A 419 -39.53 -19.40 8.82
C ILE A 419 -40.76 -20.07 9.45
N SER A 420 -41.37 -20.98 8.70
CA SER A 420 -42.48 -21.83 9.14
C SER A 420 -41.95 -23.06 9.90
N TYR A 421 -41.09 -23.87 9.27
CA TYR A 421 -40.46 -25.03 9.90
C TYR A 421 -39.10 -25.35 9.26
N LYS A 422 -38.29 -26.15 9.97
CA LYS A 422 -36.99 -26.63 9.47
C LYS A 422 -37.18 -27.73 8.42
N GLY A 423 -36.32 -27.74 7.40
CA GLY A 423 -36.40 -28.63 6.25
C GLY A 423 -37.02 -27.98 5.02
N VAL A 424 -37.05 -28.72 3.92
CA VAL A 424 -37.68 -28.28 2.66
C VAL A 424 -39.20 -28.19 2.80
N CYS A 425 -39.82 -27.28 2.04
CA CYS A 425 -41.27 -27.17 2.03
C CYS A 425 -41.93 -28.44 1.46
N LYS A 426 -42.94 -28.94 2.17
CA LYS A 426 -43.82 -30.03 1.72
C LYS A 426 -44.72 -29.53 0.59
N LYS A 427 -44.84 -30.31 -0.49
CA LYS A 427 -45.74 -30.00 -1.63
C LYS A 427 -47.19 -30.02 -1.15
N GLU A 428 -47.97 -28.97 -1.45
CA GLU A 428 -49.41 -28.97 -1.19
C GLU A 428 -50.10 -30.05 -2.05
N MET A 429 -51.01 -30.82 -1.46
CA MET A 429 -51.74 -31.92 -2.12
C MET A 429 -53.07 -31.44 -2.69
N THR A 430 -53.49 -32.02 -3.81
CA THR A 430 -54.85 -31.88 -4.36
C THR A 430 -55.89 -32.56 -3.47
N CYS A 431 -57.17 -32.22 -3.63
CA CYS A 431 -58.28 -32.81 -2.89
C CYS A 431 -58.30 -34.33 -3.02
N ALA A 432 -58.10 -34.83 -4.24
CA ALA A 432 -58.07 -36.25 -4.53
C ALA A 432 -56.91 -36.99 -3.82
N GLU A 433 -55.73 -36.38 -3.77
CA GLU A 433 -54.56 -36.95 -3.08
C GLU A 433 -54.73 -36.93 -1.56
N LYS A 434 -55.24 -35.81 -1.02
CA LYS A 434 -55.47 -35.66 0.43
C LYS A 434 -56.52 -36.66 0.93
N CYS A 435 -57.67 -36.77 0.26
CA CYS A 435 -58.70 -37.74 0.63
C CYS A 435 -58.22 -39.20 0.53
N ARG A 436 -57.42 -39.56 -0.49
CA ARG A 436 -56.80 -40.89 -0.59
C ARG A 436 -55.86 -41.18 0.58
N SER A 437 -55.04 -40.20 0.98
CA SER A 437 -54.14 -40.35 2.13
C SER A 437 -54.88 -40.56 3.47
N MET A 438 -56.13 -40.09 3.56
CA MET A 438 -57.01 -40.24 4.73
C MET A 438 -57.90 -41.49 4.67
N GLY A 439 -57.80 -42.31 3.62
CA GLY A 439 -58.55 -43.58 3.49
C GLY A 439 -59.94 -43.47 2.86
N TYR A 440 -60.25 -42.37 2.17
CA TYR A 440 -61.50 -42.22 1.40
C TYR A 440 -61.34 -42.74 -0.04
N SER A 441 -62.43 -43.12 -0.70
CA SER A 441 -62.39 -43.66 -2.07
C SER A 441 -62.09 -42.59 -3.13
N ALA A 442 -62.52 -41.35 -2.90
CA ALA A 442 -62.29 -40.23 -3.81
C ALA A 442 -62.36 -38.90 -3.05
N GLY A 443 -61.71 -37.88 -3.59
CA GLY A 443 -61.83 -36.49 -3.16
C GLY A 443 -62.21 -35.61 -4.34
N ILE A 444 -63.26 -34.81 -4.19
CA ILE A 444 -63.77 -33.93 -5.24
C ILE A 444 -63.85 -32.51 -4.71
N CYS A 445 -63.32 -31.56 -5.49
CA CYS A 445 -63.50 -30.16 -5.22
C CYS A 445 -64.90 -29.71 -5.61
N ARG A 446 -65.71 -29.27 -4.64
CA ARG A 446 -67.05 -28.75 -4.90
C ARG A 446 -67.10 -27.25 -4.66
N SER A 447 -67.81 -26.56 -5.55
CA SER A 447 -68.15 -25.14 -5.43
C SER A 447 -69.65 -24.97 -5.17
N TRP A 448 -70.03 -24.04 -4.30
CA TRP A 448 -71.43 -23.65 -4.09
C TRP A 448 -71.57 -22.13 -3.94
N SER A 449 -72.77 -21.61 -4.19
CA SER A 449 -73.03 -20.18 -4.01
C SER A 449 -73.47 -19.86 -2.58
N THR A 450 -72.94 -18.79 -1.99
CA THR A 450 -73.31 -18.30 -0.65
C THR A 450 -74.68 -17.60 -0.61
N SER A 451 -75.23 -17.25 -1.77
CA SER A 451 -76.48 -16.47 -1.92
C SER A 451 -77.75 -17.33 -2.02
N ALA A 452 -77.63 -18.67 -2.00
CA ALA A 452 -78.76 -19.60 -1.94
C ALA A 452 -78.96 -20.10 -0.48
N LEU A 453 -80.21 -20.08 0.01
CA LEU A 453 -80.63 -20.49 1.37
C LEU A 453 -80.46 -22.00 1.70
N LEU A 454 -79.49 -22.69 1.09
CA LEU A 454 -79.15 -24.09 1.33
C LEU A 454 -77.63 -24.23 1.59
N LYS A 455 -77.23 -24.21 2.87
CA LYS A 455 -75.87 -24.51 3.33
C LYS A 455 -75.56 -26.02 3.18
N LYS A 456 -75.22 -26.48 1.98
CA LYS A 456 -74.60 -27.81 1.81
C LYS A 456 -73.44 -27.71 0.81
N GLY A 457 -72.21 -27.59 1.33
CA GLY A 457 -70.99 -27.57 0.51
C GLY A 457 -70.54 -28.95 -0.01
N CYS A 458 -70.89 -30.03 0.69
CA CYS A 458 -70.65 -31.41 0.25
C CYS A 458 -71.96 -32.20 0.24
N ARG A 459 -72.01 -33.31 -0.52
CA ARG A 459 -73.17 -34.21 -0.53
C ARG A 459 -73.27 -34.99 0.79
N GLU A 460 -74.43 -35.56 1.10
CA GLU A 460 -74.68 -36.29 2.36
C GLU A 460 -73.75 -37.49 2.59
N ASN A 461 -73.24 -38.10 1.52
CA ASN A 461 -72.29 -39.22 1.56
C ASN A 461 -70.81 -38.78 1.50
N GLU A 462 -70.56 -37.47 1.61
CA GLU A 462 -69.23 -36.87 1.55
C GLU A 462 -68.87 -36.17 2.86
N GLU A 463 -67.58 -36.07 3.15
CA GLU A 463 -67.04 -35.36 4.30
C GLU A 463 -66.25 -34.14 3.82
N ASN A 464 -66.61 -32.96 4.33
CA ASN A 464 -65.89 -31.72 4.04
C ASN A 464 -64.61 -31.68 4.87
N ILE A 465 -63.44 -31.66 4.20
CA ILE A 465 -62.13 -31.59 4.86
C ILE A 465 -61.41 -30.24 4.66
N GLY A 466 -62.16 -29.22 4.25
CA GLY A 466 -61.69 -27.85 4.05
C GLY A 466 -60.99 -27.64 2.70
N GLU A 467 -60.04 -26.70 2.67
CA GLU A 467 -59.33 -26.32 1.45
C GLU A 467 -58.14 -27.25 1.13
N THR A 468 -57.86 -27.37 -0.17
CA THR A 468 -56.70 -28.06 -0.77
C THR A 468 -56.16 -27.22 -1.92
N LEU A 469 -55.03 -27.62 -2.52
CA LEU A 469 -54.38 -26.88 -3.60
C LEU A 469 -55.35 -26.47 -4.73
N ASP A 470 -56.26 -27.38 -5.08
CA ASP A 470 -57.30 -27.24 -6.12
C ASP A 470 -58.64 -26.69 -5.59
N CYS A 471 -58.79 -26.53 -4.27
CA CYS A 471 -60.03 -26.06 -3.62
C CYS A 471 -59.92 -24.72 -2.90
N ARG A 472 -58.83 -23.97 -3.13
CA ARG A 472 -58.69 -22.60 -2.63
C ARG A 472 -59.37 -21.62 -3.61
N VAL A 473 -60.10 -20.64 -3.09
CA VAL A 473 -60.65 -19.53 -3.90
C VAL A 473 -59.54 -18.49 -4.08
N VAL A 474 -59.12 -18.24 -5.32
CA VAL A 474 -57.93 -17.42 -5.63
C VAL A 474 -58.23 -15.91 -5.57
N GLU A 475 -59.47 -15.48 -5.75
CA GLU A 475 -59.91 -14.07 -5.61
C GLU A 475 -61.33 -13.97 -4.99
N LYS A 476 -61.50 -13.14 -3.96
CA LYS A 476 -62.78 -12.93 -3.23
C LYS A 476 -63.73 -11.98 -3.99
N THR A 477 -64.07 -12.29 -5.23
CA THR A 477 -64.88 -11.40 -6.09
C THR A 477 -66.16 -12.04 -6.64
N SER A 478 -66.56 -13.21 -6.13
CA SER A 478 -67.87 -13.80 -6.43
C SER A 478 -68.42 -14.57 -5.22
N ASP A 479 -69.74 -14.63 -5.08
CA ASP A 479 -70.50 -15.33 -4.03
C ASP A 479 -70.36 -16.87 -4.13
N ILE A 480 -69.16 -17.40 -4.36
CA ILE A 480 -68.85 -18.80 -4.61
C ILE A 480 -67.78 -19.26 -3.62
N GLU A 481 -68.14 -20.22 -2.78
CA GLU A 481 -67.21 -20.93 -1.89
C GLU A 481 -66.81 -22.28 -2.49
N LYS A 482 -65.62 -22.78 -2.13
CA LYS A 482 -65.13 -24.10 -2.52
C LYS A 482 -64.70 -24.90 -1.29
N ALA A 483 -64.89 -26.22 -1.32
CA ALA A 483 -64.28 -27.14 -0.36
C ALA A 483 -63.98 -28.50 -0.98
N CYS A 484 -63.01 -29.18 -0.39
CA CYS A 484 -62.68 -30.56 -0.69
C CYS A 484 -63.66 -31.51 0.04
N CYS A 485 -64.39 -32.29 -0.74
CA CYS A 485 -65.39 -33.25 -0.27
C CYS A 485 -64.89 -34.69 -0.51
N CYS A 486 -64.62 -35.44 0.56
CA CYS A 486 -64.16 -36.82 0.49
C CYS A 486 -65.32 -37.82 0.54
N VAL A 487 -65.35 -38.80 -0.37
CA VAL A 487 -66.42 -39.80 -0.44
C VAL A 487 -66.19 -40.91 0.59
N LYS A 488 -67.14 -41.09 1.53
CA LYS A 488 -67.07 -42.16 2.53
C LYS A 488 -67.23 -43.52 1.85
N ILE A 489 -66.31 -44.45 2.12
CA ILE A 489 -66.43 -45.84 1.65
C ILE A 489 -67.58 -46.48 2.43
N LYS A 490 -68.67 -46.88 1.75
CA LYS A 490 -69.61 -47.86 2.33
C LYS A 490 -68.79 -49.12 2.60
N LYS A 491 -68.57 -49.46 3.89
CA LYS A 491 -67.95 -50.73 4.29
C LYS A 491 -68.78 -51.88 3.73
N VAL A 492 -68.41 -52.41 2.57
CA VAL A 492 -68.82 -53.75 2.15
C VAL A 492 -67.87 -54.70 2.89
N PRO A 493 -68.38 -55.67 3.68
CA PRO A 493 -67.52 -56.58 4.42
C PRO A 493 -66.74 -57.42 3.41
N ARG A 494 -65.43 -57.20 3.32
CA ARG A 494 -64.55 -57.98 2.45
C ARG A 494 -64.14 -59.26 3.19
N ALA A 495 -64.50 -60.38 2.59
CA ALA A 495 -63.95 -61.69 2.88
C ALA A 495 -62.41 -61.68 2.91
N GLN A 496 -61.82 -62.50 3.78
CA GLN A 496 -60.39 -62.81 3.78
C GLN A 496 -60.06 -63.81 2.63
N PRO A 497 -58.80 -64.27 2.48
CA PRO A 497 -57.75 -63.63 1.70
C PRO A 497 -57.27 -64.56 0.56
N LEU A 498 -56.52 -64.06 -0.43
CA LEU A 498 -55.74 -64.92 -1.31
C LEU A 498 -54.37 -64.28 -1.57
N GLN A 499 -53.34 -65.09 -1.29
CA GLN A 499 -51.93 -64.89 -1.57
C GLN A 499 -51.67 -65.01 -3.07
N GLU A 500 -50.66 -64.29 -3.58
CA GLU A 500 -49.84 -64.65 -4.74
C GLU A 500 -48.69 -63.63 -4.76
N GLU A 501 -47.49 -64.01 -4.29
CA GLU A 501 -46.40 -64.68 -5.02
C GLU A 501 -45.45 -63.69 -5.73
N THR A 502 -44.19 -63.71 -5.25
CA THR A 502 -42.89 -63.69 -5.97
C THR A 502 -42.73 -62.77 -7.18
N GLU A 503 -41.70 -61.94 -7.33
CA GLU A 503 -40.27 -62.28 -7.47
C GLU A 503 -39.51 -60.94 -7.69
N SER A 504 -38.54 -60.55 -6.85
CA SER A 504 -37.09 -60.67 -7.08
C SER A 504 -36.58 -60.51 -8.52
N LYS A 505 -35.87 -59.40 -8.81
CA LYS A 505 -34.62 -59.41 -9.60
C LYS A 505 -33.83 -58.08 -9.44
N THR A 506 -32.74 -58.21 -8.67
CA THR A 506 -31.36 -57.69 -8.85
C THR A 506 -31.07 -56.80 -10.08
N ALA A 507 -30.21 -55.77 -10.04
CA ALA A 507 -28.81 -55.78 -9.60
C ALA A 507 -28.22 -54.36 -9.33
N PRO A 508 -27.04 -54.25 -8.68
CA PRO A 508 -26.48 -53.01 -8.12
C PRO A 508 -25.33 -52.41 -8.94
N PHE A 509 -25.07 -51.10 -8.78
CA PHE A 509 -23.83 -50.44 -9.23
C PHE A 509 -23.04 -49.89 -8.03
N LEU A 510 -21.77 -50.29 -7.97
CA LEU A 510 -20.76 -49.96 -6.94
C LEU A 510 -20.31 -48.48 -6.98
N PRO A 511 -19.81 -47.93 -5.85
CA PRO A 511 -19.18 -46.61 -5.83
C PRO A 511 -17.67 -46.70 -6.12
N ALA A 512 -17.16 -45.76 -6.91
CA ALA A 512 -15.73 -45.51 -7.08
C ALA A 512 -15.21 -44.57 -5.98
N LYS A 513 -13.97 -44.83 -5.56
CA LYS A 513 -13.17 -44.10 -4.57
C LYS A 513 -12.92 -42.63 -4.92
#